data_AF-A0A9P9Y375-F1
#
_entry.id   AF-A0A9P9Y375-F1
#
_cell.length_a   1.000
_cell.length_b   1.000
_cell.length_c   1.000
_cell.angle_alpha   90.00
_cell.angle_beta   90.00
_cell.angle_gamma   90.00
#
_symmetry.space_group_name_H-M   'P 1'
#
loop_
_entity.id
_entity.type
_entity.pdbx_description
1 polymer ?
#
loop_
_entity_poly.entity_id
_entity_poly.type
_entity_poly.pdbx_seq_one_letter_code
_entity_poly.pdbx_strand_id
1 'polypeptide(L)'
;MLVPNLIVAGLATVVAGIAISHRSKITTGAVCVAFVNATSPDEKLANFIVSRTSLETYLGATARIWAFEKDTPQKSASSLQDQVSEDWPSSGRLSFDNAWATYEDKTPEPTWTLQGVSFSVYPREHVAVCGSTESGKSSLCLSLMGMIPVPVESHYR
;
A
#
# COMPACT_ATOMS: atom_id res chain seq x y z
N MET A 1 11.12 30.58 5.24
CA MET A 1 11.74 31.49 6.22
C MET A 1 11.33 32.96 6.01
N LEU A 2 11.18 33.46 4.78
CA LEU A 2 10.84 34.88 4.53
C LEU A 2 9.43 35.29 4.99
N VAL A 3 8.43 34.43 4.76
CA VAL A 3 7.01 34.71 5.07
C VAL A 3 6.74 34.88 6.58
N PRO A 4 7.19 33.98 7.48
CA PRO A 4 6.99 34.19 8.92
C PRO A 4 7.69 35.46 9.42
N ASN A 5 8.91 35.74 8.98
CA ASN A 5 9.63 36.96 9.38
C ASN A 5 8.89 38.25 8.96
N LEU A 6 8.20 38.24 7.82
CA LEU A 6 7.43 39.40 7.35
C LEU A 6 6.16 39.63 8.17
N ILE A 7 5.47 38.56 8.57
CA ILE A 7 4.27 38.64 9.43
C ILE A 7 4.64 39.23 10.80
N VAL A 8 5.78 38.82 11.33
CA VAL A 8 6.30 39.26 12.64
C VAL A 8 6.74 40.71 12.60
N ALA A 9 7.45 41.12 11.55
CA ALA A 9 7.81 42.51 11.35
C ALA A 9 6.55 43.41 11.23
N GLY A 10 5.50 42.92 10.58
CA GLY A 10 4.19 43.58 10.53
C GLY A 10 3.55 43.71 11.92
N LEU A 11 3.52 42.64 12.72
CA LEU A 11 2.96 42.67 14.06
C LEU A 11 3.75 43.61 14.99
N ALA A 12 5.08 43.54 14.93
CA ALA A 12 5.99 44.38 15.71
C ALA A 12 5.84 45.87 15.39
N THR A 13 5.69 46.23 14.11
CA THR A 13 5.48 47.63 13.68
C THR A 13 4.12 48.18 14.12
N VAL A 14 3.08 47.36 14.10
CA VAL A 14 1.74 47.73 14.60
C VAL A 14 1.78 47.96 16.12
N VAL A 15 2.41 47.07 16.88
CA VAL A 15 2.56 47.21 18.35
C VAL A 15 3.37 48.46 18.69
N ALA A 16 4.47 48.71 17.96
CA ALA A 16 5.26 49.92 18.12
C ALA A 16 4.44 51.19 17.79
N GLY A 17 3.64 51.17 16.73
CA GLY A 17 2.75 52.27 16.35
C GLY A 17 1.69 52.59 17.42
N ILE A 18 1.05 51.57 17.99
CA ILE A 18 0.07 51.72 19.07
C ILE A 18 0.72 52.27 20.34
N ALA A 19 1.91 51.77 20.70
CA ALA A 19 2.67 52.25 21.85
C ALA A 19 3.09 53.72 21.72
N ILE A 20 3.42 54.17 20.50
CA ILE A 20 3.76 55.56 20.21
C ILE A 20 2.50 56.45 20.23
N SER A 21 1.34 55.94 19.78
CA SER A 21 0.08 56.69 19.73
C SER A 21 -0.53 56.94 21.12
N HIS A 22 -0.28 56.07 22.10
CA HIS A 22 -0.84 56.15 23.47
C HIS A 22 0.22 56.42 24.57
N ARG A 23 1.22 57.28 24.27
CA ARG A 23 2.39 57.61 25.12
C ARG A 23 2.08 58.07 26.57
N SER A 24 0.85 58.46 26.91
CA SER A 24 0.51 59.08 28.20
C SER A 24 -0.11 58.15 29.26
N LYS A 25 -0.43 56.89 28.93
CA LYS A 25 -1.15 55.97 29.85
C LYS A 25 -0.55 54.57 30.03
N ILE A 26 0.60 54.28 29.42
CA ILE A 26 1.15 52.91 29.36
C ILE A 26 2.53 52.86 30.02
N THR A 27 2.68 51.98 31.01
CA THR A 27 3.98 51.64 31.63
C THR A 27 4.90 51.00 30.60
N THR A 28 6.12 51.50 30.46
CA THR A 28 7.14 50.98 29.53
C THR A 28 7.33 49.47 29.60
N GLY A 29 7.24 48.88 30.79
CA GLY A 29 7.31 47.43 31.00
C GLY A 29 6.18 46.64 30.32
N ALA A 30 4.96 47.18 30.25
CA ALA A 30 3.85 46.53 29.56
C ALA A 30 4.05 46.48 28.03
N VAL A 31 4.69 47.52 27.46
CA VAL A 31 5.07 47.54 26.05
C VAL A 31 6.17 46.51 25.76
N CYS A 32 7.17 46.39 26.64
CA CYS A 32 8.22 45.38 26.50
C CYS A 32 7.67 43.94 26.57
N VAL A 33 6.74 43.66 27.50
CA VAL A 33 6.10 42.34 27.61
C VAL A 33 5.23 42.04 26.38
N ALA A 34 4.47 43.01 25.89
CA ALA A 34 3.68 42.84 24.67
C ALA A 34 4.55 42.57 23.44
N PHE A 35 5.71 43.24 23.33
CA PHE A 35 6.67 43.02 22.26
C PHE A 35 7.31 41.63 22.33
N VAL A 36 7.75 41.17 23.50
CA VAL A 36 8.33 39.82 23.68
C VAL A 36 7.30 38.72 23.42
N ASN A 37 6.06 38.94 23.83
CA ASN A 37 4.96 38.01 23.53
C ASN A 37 4.58 38.02 22.04
N ALA A 38 4.85 39.11 21.32
CA ALA A 38 4.63 39.22 19.88
C ALA A 38 5.72 38.52 19.04
N THR A 39 6.93 38.34 19.57
CA THR A 39 8.04 37.62 18.90
C THR A 39 8.12 36.13 19.27
N SER A 40 7.45 35.73 20.36
CA SER A 40 7.33 34.33 20.78
C SER A 40 6.56 33.36 19.83
N PRO A 41 5.64 33.80 18.95
CA PRO A 41 4.89 32.89 18.07
C PRO A 41 5.70 32.34 16.89
N ASP A 42 6.82 32.95 16.55
CA ASP A 42 7.50 32.83 15.24
C ASP A 42 8.03 31.42 15.00
N GLU A 43 8.71 30.89 16.01
CA GLU A 43 9.26 29.54 16.00
C GLU A 43 8.15 28.49 16.11
N LYS A 44 7.10 28.76 16.88
CA LYS A 44 5.98 27.84 17.10
C LYS A 44 5.14 27.67 15.82
N LEU A 45 4.88 28.76 15.10
CA LEU A 45 4.13 28.73 13.86
C LEU A 45 4.94 28.03 12.76
N ALA A 46 6.25 28.28 12.67
CA ALA A 46 7.12 27.58 11.74
C ALA A 46 7.13 26.07 12.00
N ASN A 47 7.28 25.67 13.27
CA ASN A 47 7.23 24.26 13.68
C ASN A 47 5.85 23.64 13.42
N PHE A 48 4.77 24.40 13.60
CA PHE A 48 3.41 23.95 13.29
C PHE A 48 3.20 23.71 11.78
N ILE A 49 3.65 24.64 10.93
CA ILE A 49 3.53 24.49 9.46
C ILE A 49 4.32 23.26 8.99
N VAL A 50 5.56 23.11 9.45
CA VAL A 50 6.38 21.93 9.11
C VAL A 50 5.73 20.65 9.64
N SER A 51 5.20 20.67 10.87
CA SER A 51 4.48 19.53 11.45
C SER A 51 3.23 19.15 10.64
N ARG A 52 2.52 20.12 10.05
CA ARG A 52 1.38 19.85 9.16
C ARG A 52 1.80 19.14 7.88
N THR A 53 2.90 19.56 7.26
CA THR A 53 3.46 18.89 6.06
C THR A 53 3.92 17.47 6.37
N SER A 54 4.56 17.24 7.53
CA SER A 54 4.93 15.89 7.96
C SER A 54 3.69 15.01 8.19
N LEU A 55 2.65 15.54 8.86
CA LEU A 55 1.41 14.82 9.09
C LEU A 55 0.70 14.43 7.79
N GLU A 56 0.65 15.34 6.81
CA GLU A 56 0.10 15.07 5.49
C GLU A 56 0.84 13.94 4.77
N THR A 57 2.17 13.93 4.87
CA THR A 57 3.01 12.86 4.32
C THR A 57 2.71 11.51 4.96
N TYR A 58 2.59 11.46 6.29
CA TYR A 58 2.25 10.22 7.00
C TYR A 58 0.85 9.72 6.66
N LEU A 59 -0.14 10.61 6.60
CA LEU A 59 -1.50 10.26 6.19
C LEU A 59 -1.53 9.71 4.76
N GLY A 60 -0.79 10.31 3.83
CA GLY A 60 -0.68 9.82 2.46
C GLY A 60 0.02 8.45 2.37
N ALA A 61 1.00 8.17 3.22
CA ALA A 61 1.63 6.86 3.31
C ALA A 61 0.64 5.80 3.83
N THR A 62 -0.03 6.08 4.95
CA THR A 62 -1.03 5.17 5.53
C THR A 62 -2.19 4.92 4.57
N ALA A 63 -2.67 5.95 3.86
CA ALA A 63 -3.74 5.79 2.87
C ALA A 63 -3.34 4.84 1.73
N ARG A 64 -2.09 4.89 1.26
CA ARG A 64 -1.58 3.96 0.24
C ARG A 64 -1.45 2.53 0.76
N ILE A 65 -0.99 2.35 2.00
CA ILE A 65 -0.93 1.02 2.63
C ILE A 65 -2.33 0.44 2.77
N TRP A 66 -3.30 1.23 3.23
CA TRP A 66 -4.68 0.78 3.41
C TRP A 66 -5.38 0.48 2.07
N ALA A 67 -5.12 1.27 1.03
CA ALA A 67 -5.59 0.98 -0.31
C ALA A 67 -5.02 -0.35 -0.82
N PHE A 68 -3.71 -0.57 -0.65
CA PHE A 68 -3.07 -1.83 -1.03
C PHE A 68 -3.64 -3.04 -0.27
N GLU A 69 -3.88 -2.92 1.03
CA GLU A 69 -4.51 -3.96 1.84
C GLU A 69 -5.91 -4.33 1.32
N LYS A 70 -6.73 -3.33 0.97
CA LYS A 70 -8.08 -3.55 0.46
C LYS A 70 -8.12 -4.12 -0.96
N ASP A 71 -7.26 -3.62 -1.83
CA ASP A 71 -7.28 -3.95 -3.26
C ASP A 71 -6.55 -5.26 -3.57
N THR A 72 -5.71 -5.76 -2.67
CA THR A 72 -5.02 -7.02 -2.85
C THR A 72 -5.98 -8.17 -2.54
N PRO A 73 -6.40 -8.99 -3.52
CA PRO A 73 -7.17 -10.18 -3.23
C PRO A 73 -6.32 -11.12 -2.39
N GLN A 74 -6.67 -11.27 -1.11
CA GLN A 74 -6.06 -12.28 -0.27
C GLN A 74 -6.47 -13.65 -0.81
N LYS A 75 -5.51 -14.44 -1.30
CA LYS A 75 -5.71 -15.89 -1.44
C LYS A 75 -6.11 -16.39 -0.06
N SER A 76 -7.36 -16.80 0.11
CA SER A 76 -7.88 -17.25 1.40
C SER A 76 -7.10 -18.47 1.87
N ALA A 77 -6.03 -18.25 2.65
CA ALA A 77 -5.24 -19.32 3.24
C ALA A 77 -6.09 -20.18 4.20
N SER A 78 -7.19 -19.62 4.70
CA SER A 78 -8.10 -20.26 5.64
C SER A 78 -9.00 -21.34 5.03
N SER A 79 -9.35 -21.27 3.74
CA SER A 79 -10.28 -22.26 3.17
C SER A 79 -9.60 -23.60 2.81
N LEU A 80 -8.26 -23.61 2.65
CA LEU A 80 -7.50 -24.81 2.30
C LEU A 80 -6.85 -25.49 3.51
N GLN A 81 -6.53 -24.76 4.59
CA GLN A 81 -5.95 -25.37 5.79
C GLN A 81 -6.93 -26.25 6.56
N ASP A 82 -8.23 -25.94 6.52
CA ASP A 82 -9.25 -26.72 7.25
C ASP A 82 -9.61 -28.06 6.58
N GLN A 83 -9.20 -28.31 5.32
CA GLN A 83 -9.60 -29.50 4.55
C GLN A 83 -8.47 -30.50 4.26
N VAL A 84 -7.24 -30.19 4.66
CA VAL A 84 -6.08 -31.01 4.33
C VAL A 84 -5.67 -31.82 5.56
N SER A 85 -5.58 -33.15 5.41
CA SER A 85 -5.14 -34.07 6.47
C SER A 85 -3.71 -33.75 6.92
N GLU A 86 -3.37 -33.99 8.18
CA GLU A 86 -2.00 -33.80 8.70
C GLU A 86 -0.95 -34.61 7.90
N ASP A 87 -1.36 -35.76 7.36
CA ASP A 87 -0.51 -36.64 6.55
C ASP A 87 -0.42 -36.22 5.07
N TRP A 88 -0.93 -35.05 4.69
CA TRP A 88 -0.81 -34.56 3.32
C TRP A 88 0.60 -34.04 3.02
N PRO A 89 1.19 -34.40 1.86
CA PRO A 89 0.67 -35.31 0.85
C PRO A 89 0.99 -36.79 1.17
N SER A 90 -0.06 -37.61 1.32
CA SER A 90 0.06 -39.04 1.67
C SER A 90 0.52 -39.90 0.48
N SER A 91 0.20 -39.46 -0.73
CA SER A 91 0.75 -39.98 -1.97
C SER A 91 1.10 -38.80 -2.86
N GLY A 92 2.33 -38.73 -3.36
CA GLY A 92 2.77 -37.69 -4.30
C GLY A 92 2.21 -37.86 -5.72
N ARG A 93 0.95 -38.29 -5.83
CA ARG A 93 0.25 -38.40 -7.11
C ARG A 93 -0.23 -37.00 -7.50
N LEU A 94 -0.10 -36.67 -8.77
CA LEU A 94 -0.56 -35.41 -9.33
C LEU A 94 -1.52 -35.71 -10.49
N SER A 95 -2.74 -35.21 -10.45
CA SER A 95 -3.71 -35.40 -11.53
C SER A 95 -4.29 -34.06 -11.97
N PHE A 96 -4.06 -33.70 -13.23
CA PHE A 96 -4.76 -32.62 -13.92
C PHE A 96 -5.92 -33.21 -14.72
N ASP A 97 -7.12 -32.71 -14.48
CA ASP A 97 -8.33 -33.08 -15.24
C ASP A 97 -8.94 -31.84 -15.88
N ASN A 98 -8.89 -31.78 -17.21
CA ASN A 98 -9.40 -30.70 -18.04
C ASN A 98 -9.01 -29.33 -17.47
N ALA A 99 -7.71 -29.11 -17.24
CA ALA A 99 -7.22 -27.91 -16.59
C ALA A 99 -7.06 -26.74 -17.56
N TRP A 100 -7.64 -25.61 -17.18
CA TRP A 100 -7.60 -24.35 -17.92
C TRP A 100 -6.91 -23.31 -17.04
N ALA A 101 -6.10 -22.43 -17.62
CA ALA A 101 -5.44 -21.39 -16.84
C ALA A 101 -5.25 -20.13 -17.67
N THR A 102 -5.42 -18.98 -17.02
CA THR A 102 -5.23 -17.67 -17.62
C THR A 102 -4.55 -16.72 -16.63
N TYR A 103 -3.74 -15.80 -17.16
CA TYR A 103 -3.19 -14.70 -16.37
C TYR A 103 -4.19 -13.56 -16.16
N GLU A 104 -5.28 -13.54 -16.94
CA GLU A 104 -6.27 -12.47 -16.97
C GLU A 104 -7.57 -12.92 -16.28
N ASP A 105 -7.53 -13.13 -14.97
CA ASP A 105 -8.67 -13.65 -14.20
C ASP A 105 -9.84 -12.65 -14.02
N LYS A 106 -9.65 -11.38 -14.42
CA LYS A 106 -10.60 -10.28 -14.22
C LYS A 106 -11.21 -9.74 -15.52
N THR A 107 -10.93 -10.34 -16.67
CA THR A 107 -11.48 -9.89 -17.97
C THR A 107 -12.72 -10.70 -18.35
N PRO A 108 -13.72 -10.09 -19.02
CA PRO A 108 -14.93 -10.79 -19.47
C PRO A 108 -14.64 -11.90 -20.50
N GLU A 109 -13.57 -11.72 -21.29
CA GLU A 109 -13.11 -12.67 -22.31
C GLU A 109 -11.62 -12.95 -22.08
N PRO A 110 -11.27 -13.87 -21.17
CA PRO A 110 -9.88 -14.16 -20.85
C PRO A 110 -9.20 -14.94 -21.98
N THR A 111 -7.97 -14.57 -22.29
CA THR A 111 -7.13 -15.39 -23.17
C THR A 111 -6.60 -16.60 -22.39
N TRP A 112 -7.06 -17.79 -22.74
CA TRP A 112 -6.63 -19.03 -22.07
C TRP A 112 -5.22 -19.44 -22.51
N THR A 113 -4.29 -19.45 -21.57
CA THR A 113 -2.90 -19.90 -21.80
C THR A 113 -2.78 -21.43 -21.74
N LEU A 114 -3.53 -22.07 -20.85
CA LEU A 114 -3.71 -23.51 -20.83
C LEU A 114 -5.18 -23.81 -21.14
N GLN A 115 -5.43 -24.78 -22.03
CA GLN A 115 -6.76 -25.15 -22.49
C GLN A 115 -6.89 -26.68 -22.43
N GLY A 116 -7.73 -27.18 -21.52
CA GLY A 116 -8.10 -28.59 -21.43
C GLY A 116 -6.94 -29.55 -21.23
N VAL A 117 -5.96 -29.18 -20.41
CA VAL A 117 -4.78 -30.03 -20.14
C VAL A 117 -5.17 -31.13 -19.15
N SER A 118 -5.10 -32.39 -19.59
CA SER A 118 -5.35 -33.57 -18.75
C SER A 118 -4.14 -34.50 -18.75
N PHE A 119 -3.57 -34.77 -17.57
CA PHE A 119 -2.51 -35.76 -17.39
C PHE A 119 -2.43 -36.20 -15.93
N SER A 120 -1.83 -37.36 -15.70
CA SER A 120 -1.59 -37.87 -14.35
C SER A 120 -0.14 -38.32 -14.21
N VAL A 121 0.47 -37.99 -13.08
CA VAL A 121 1.82 -38.39 -12.69
C VAL A 121 1.71 -39.22 -11.42
N TYR A 122 2.22 -40.44 -11.48
CA TYR A 122 2.23 -41.35 -10.33
C TYR A 122 3.40 -41.05 -9.40
N PRO A 123 3.30 -41.44 -8.11
CA PRO A 123 4.41 -41.31 -7.19
C PRO A 123 5.67 -41.97 -7.76
N ARG A 124 6.82 -41.27 -7.64
CA ARG A 124 8.15 -41.72 -8.11
C ARG A 124 8.33 -41.73 -9.64
N GLU A 125 7.41 -41.15 -10.41
CA GLU A 125 7.62 -40.94 -11.84
C GLU A 125 8.42 -39.66 -12.11
N HIS A 126 9.33 -39.75 -13.08
CA HIS A 126 10.04 -38.59 -13.62
C HIS A 126 9.41 -38.21 -14.97
N VAL A 127 8.79 -37.04 -15.03
CA VAL A 127 8.13 -36.53 -16.24
C VAL A 127 8.84 -35.27 -16.72
N ALA A 128 9.10 -35.20 -18.02
CA ALA A 128 9.65 -34.02 -18.66
C ALA A 128 8.54 -33.32 -19.48
N VAL A 129 8.41 -32.00 -19.30
CA VAL A 129 7.45 -31.18 -20.07
C VAL A 129 8.19 -30.55 -21.24
N CYS A 130 7.87 -30.97 -22.46
CA CYS A 130 8.51 -30.51 -23.70
C CYS A 130 7.49 -29.83 -24.63
N GLY A 131 7.95 -28.89 -25.47
CA GLY A 131 7.09 -28.14 -26.39
C GLY A 131 7.74 -26.86 -26.92
N SER A 132 7.22 -26.31 -28.00
CA SER A 132 7.72 -25.07 -28.64
C SER A 132 7.73 -23.88 -27.70
N THR A 133 8.55 -22.87 -27.97
CA THR A 133 8.47 -21.57 -27.26
C THR A 133 7.02 -21.06 -27.29
N GLU A 134 6.56 -20.48 -26.19
CA GLU A 134 5.17 -19.99 -25.98
C GLU A 134 4.06 -21.05 -25.89
N SER A 135 4.36 -22.35 -25.90
CA SER A 135 3.34 -23.41 -25.76
C SER A 135 2.70 -23.54 -24.36
N GLY A 136 2.92 -22.59 -23.45
CA GLY A 136 2.35 -22.64 -22.08
C GLY A 136 3.08 -23.52 -21.05
N LYS A 137 4.27 -24.07 -21.35
CA LYS A 137 5.04 -24.94 -20.40
C LYS A 137 5.32 -24.26 -19.05
N SER A 138 5.81 -23.01 -19.08
CA SER A 138 6.08 -22.25 -17.86
C SER A 138 4.79 -21.93 -17.11
N SER A 139 3.71 -21.66 -17.85
CA SER A 139 2.38 -21.41 -17.28
C SER A 139 1.80 -22.65 -16.59
N LEU A 140 2.05 -23.86 -17.12
CA LEU A 140 1.71 -25.13 -16.45
C LEU A 140 2.48 -25.26 -15.13
N CYS A 141 3.77 -24.95 -15.12
CA CYS A 141 4.57 -24.97 -13.89
C CYS A 141 4.07 -23.96 -12.85
N LEU A 142 3.72 -22.75 -13.27
CA LEU A 142 3.17 -21.71 -12.40
C LEU A 142 1.76 -22.04 -11.88
N SER A 143 0.94 -22.71 -12.70
CA SER A 143 -0.38 -23.24 -12.30
C SER A 143 -0.23 -24.32 -11.22
N LEU A 144 0.71 -25.26 -11.38
CA LEU A 144 1.02 -26.28 -10.37
C LEU A 144 1.45 -25.68 -9.03
N MET A 145 2.22 -24.57 -9.06
CA MET A 145 2.62 -23.84 -7.85
C MET A 145 1.49 -22.97 -7.26
N GLY A 146 0.30 -22.97 -7.87
CA GLY A 146 -0.83 -22.15 -7.46
C GLY A 146 -0.58 -20.65 -7.65
N MET A 147 0.38 -20.24 -8.49
CA MET A 147 0.67 -18.83 -8.75
C MET A 147 -0.35 -18.22 -9.71
N ILE A 148 -0.79 -18.97 -10.71
CA ILE A 148 -1.84 -18.61 -11.66
C ILE A 148 -3.15 -19.26 -11.20
N PRO A 149 -4.28 -18.53 -11.19
CA PRO A 149 -5.56 -19.12 -10.86
C PRO A 149 -5.98 -20.15 -11.90
N VAL A 150 -6.47 -21.28 -11.39
CA VAL A 150 -7.07 -22.35 -12.19
C VAL A 150 -8.56 -22.36 -11.82
N PRO A 151 -9.49 -22.00 -12.72
CA PRO A 151 -10.91 -22.00 -12.44
C PRO A 151 -11.38 -23.37 -11.93
N VAL A 152 -12.26 -23.34 -10.92
CA VAL A 152 -12.65 -24.47 -10.06
C VAL A 152 -13.30 -25.64 -10.81
N GLU A 153 -13.75 -25.43 -12.05
CA GLU A 153 -14.29 -26.50 -12.90
C GLU A 153 -13.24 -27.53 -13.35
N SER A 154 -11.95 -27.22 -13.20
CA SER A 154 -10.88 -28.20 -13.32
C SER A 154 -10.46 -28.70 -11.94
N HIS A 155 -10.93 -29.87 -11.54
CA HIS A 155 -10.53 -30.50 -10.30
C HIS A 155 -9.14 -31.15 -10.46
N TYR A 156 -8.16 -30.74 -9.66
CA TYR A 156 -6.92 -31.49 -9.47
C TYR A 156 -6.85 -32.01 -8.03
N ARG A 157 -6.40 -33.25 -7.86
CA ARG A 157 -6.20 -33.94 -6.57
C ARG A 157 -4.85 -34.62 -6.56
#